data_AF-A0A421E680-F1
#
_entry.id   AF-A0A421E680-F1
#
_cell.length_a   1.000
_cell.length_b   1.000
_cell.length_c   1.000
_cell.angle_alpha   90.00
_cell.angle_beta   90.00
_cell.angle_gamma   90.00
#
_symmetry.space_group_name_H-M   'P 1'
#
loop_
_entity.id
_entity.type
_entity.pdbx_description
1 polymer ?
#
loop_
_entity_poly.entity_id
_entity_poly.type
_entity_poly.pdbx_seq_one_letter_code
_entity_poly.pdbx_strand_id
1 'polypeptide(L)'
;YVTQTEQQARWHRNSGYFPVRQSSIDQLTDDGWFENNPNFSTAFDQLQDTEDTPATRGAVMGVFPKTRSINEEISVSIINDQLGVEEGLSRMDTQVGEALAGYNGNYDGSQ
;
A
#
# COMPACT_ATOMS: atom_id res chain seq x y z
N TYR A 1 -17.66 -1.54 -17.07
CA TYR A 1 -17.14 -2.76 -17.69
C TYR A 1 -16.01 -3.37 -16.87
N VAL A 2 -14.82 -2.73 -16.77
CA VAL A 2 -13.64 -3.32 -16.09
C VAL A 2 -13.85 -3.69 -14.61
N THR A 3 -14.73 -2.99 -13.91
CA THR A 3 -15.04 -3.29 -12.50
C THR A 3 -16.24 -4.23 -12.34
N GLN A 4 -16.83 -4.79 -13.39
CA GLN A 4 -17.94 -5.74 -13.24
C GLN A 4 -17.52 -6.99 -12.48
N THR A 5 -18.49 -7.60 -11.78
CA THR A 5 -18.25 -8.73 -10.86
C THR A 5 -17.40 -9.84 -11.49
N GLU A 6 -17.85 -10.35 -12.64
CA GLU A 6 -17.19 -11.43 -13.37
C GLU A 6 -15.80 -11.03 -13.89
N GLN A 7 -15.64 -9.78 -14.35
CA GLN A 7 -14.36 -9.29 -14.85
C GLN A 7 -13.34 -9.15 -13.72
N GLN A 8 -13.76 -8.71 -12.54
CA GLN A 8 -12.92 -8.62 -11.36
C GLN A 8 -12.59 -9.99 -10.78
N ALA A 9 -13.54 -10.94 -10.74
CA ALA A 9 -13.25 -12.32 -10.37
C ALA A 9 -12.24 -12.97 -11.33
N ARG A 10 -12.42 -12.76 -12.64
CA ARG A 10 -11.45 -13.20 -13.66
C ARG A 10 -10.09 -12.54 -13.48
N TRP A 11 -10.05 -11.24 -13.20
CA TRP A 11 -8.79 -10.51 -12.97
C TRP A 11 -8.04 -11.06 -11.76
N HIS A 12 -8.74 -11.28 -10.65
CA HIS A 12 -8.16 -11.87 -9.44
C HIS A 12 -7.55 -13.25 -9.72
N ARG A 13 -8.31 -14.15 -10.37
CA ARG A 13 -7.82 -15.50 -10.71
C ARG A 13 -6.53 -15.51 -11.52
N ASN A 14 -6.38 -14.53 -12.42
CA ASN A 14 -5.22 -14.47 -13.33
C ASN A 14 -4.02 -13.71 -12.75
N SER A 15 -4.24 -12.79 -11.81
CA SER A 15 -3.20 -11.85 -11.35
C SER A 15 -2.88 -11.94 -9.86
N GLY A 16 -3.80 -12.48 -9.07
CA GLY A 16 -3.73 -12.48 -7.61
C GLY A 16 -4.11 -11.17 -6.93
N TYR A 17 -4.30 -10.07 -7.68
CA TYR A 17 -4.71 -8.78 -7.09
C TYR A 17 -6.12 -8.84 -6.51
N PHE A 18 -6.38 -8.01 -5.51
CA PHE A 18 -7.70 -7.87 -4.92
C PHE A 18 -8.74 -7.41 -5.95
N PRO A 19 -9.90 -8.09 -6.04
CA PRO A 19 -11.04 -7.55 -6.74
C PRO A 19 -11.60 -6.37 -5.95
N VAL A 20 -12.03 -5.31 -6.64
CA VAL A 20 -12.52 -4.08 -5.99
C VAL A 20 -14.01 -4.11 -5.62
N ARG A 21 -14.64 -5.29 -5.65
CA ARG A 21 -16.07 -5.47 -5.35
C ARG A 21 -16.30 -6.67 -4.45
N GLN A 22 -17.14 -6.47 -3.44
CA GLN A 22 -17.62 -7.56 -2.57
C GLN A 22 -18.28 -8.68 -3.38
N SER A 23 -19.15 -8.35 -4.33
CA SER A 23 -19.82 -9.35 -5.18
C SER A 23 -18.86 -10.26 -5.95
N SER A 24 -17.63 -9.81 -6.23
CA SER A 24 -16.61 -10.65 -6.86
C SER A 24 -15.97 -11.62 -5.89
N ILE A 25 -15.78 -11.18 -4.64
CA ILE A 25 -15.29 -12.03 -3.54
C ILE A 25 -16.32 -13.11 -3.24
N ASP A 26 -17.61 -12.72 -3.18
CA ASP A 26 -18.72 -13.65 -2.98
C ASP A 26 -18.74 -14.71 -4.09
N GLN A 27 -18.70 -14.28 -5.37
CA GLN A 27 -18.62 -15.22 -6.50
C GLN A 27 -17.40 -16.15 -6.43
N LEU A 28 -16.22 -15.62 -6.08
CA LEU A 28 -15.01 -16.45 -5.94
C LEU A 28 -15.16 -17.49 -4.83
N THR A 29 -15.82 -17.12 -3.73
CA THR A 29 -16.10 -18.01 -2.60
C THR A 29 -17.08 -19.10 -2.99
N ASP A 30 -18.20 -18.74 -3.63
CA ASP A 30 -19.22 -19.68 -4.11
C ASP A 30 -18.66 -20.66 -5.16
N ASP A 31 -17.75 -20.19 -6.00
CA ASP A 31 -17.04 -21.01 -6.99
C ASP A 31 -15.94 -21.92 -6.35
N GLY A 32 -15.76 -21.87 -5.03
CA GLY A 32 -14.75 -22.67 -4.29
C GLY A 32 -13.30 -22.24 -4.55
N TRP A 33 -13.07 -21.02 -5.04
CA TRP A 33 -11.73 -20.56 -5.43
C TRP A 33 -10.77 -20.53 -4.23
N PHE A 34 -11.20 -19.98 -3.10
CA PHE A 34 -10.36 -19.82 -1.92
C PHE A 34 -10.08 -21.14 -1.21
N GLU A 35 -11.01 -22.10 -1.25
CA GLU A 35 -10.78 -23.46 -0.74
C GLU A 35 -9.67 -24.17 -1.51
N ASN A 36 -9.71 -24.04 -2.84
CA ASN A 36 -8.70 -24.63 -3.72
C ASN A 36 -7.38 -23.85 -3.74
N ASN A 37 -7.41 -22.56 -3.37
CA ASN A 37 -6.25 -21.67 -3.41
C ASN A 37 -6.15 -20.83 -2.10
N PRO A 38 -5.90 -21.47 -0.95
CA PRO A 38 -6.00 -20.84 0.37
C PRO A 38 -5.01 -19.68 0.57
N ASN A 39 -3.87 -19.67 -0.13
CA ASN A 39 -2.93 -18.55 -0.05
C ASN A 39 -3.52 -17.21 -0.49
N PHE A 40 -4.55 -17.21 -1.34
CA PHE A 40 -5.22 -15.97 -1.74
C PHE A 40 -6.15 -15.44 -0.65
N SER A 41 -6.69 -16.27 0.25
CA SER A 41 -7.56 -15.79 1.34
C SER A 41 -6.77 -15.03 2.40
N THR A 42 -5.54 -15.47 2.71
CA THR A 42 -4.68 -14.84 3.73
C THR A 42 -4.55 -13.33 3.55
N ALA A 43 -4.40 -12.86 2.31
CA ALA A 43 -4.25 -11.43 2.05
C ALA A 43 -5.56 -10.65 2.30
N PHE A 44 -6.73 -11.26 2.06
CA PHE A 44 -8.02 -10.64 2.40
C PHE A 44 -8.19 -10.58 3.91
N ASP A 45 -7.89 -11.67 4.61
CA ASP A 45 -8.00 -11.75 6.06
C ASP A 45 -7.13 -10.65 6.71
N GLN A 46 -5.87 -10.51 6.28
CA GLN A 46 -4.97 -9.44 6.75
C GLN A 46 -5.51 -8.03 6.49
N LEU A 47 -6.10 -7.79 5.31
CA LEU A 47 -6.67 -6.49 4.99
C LEU A 47 -7.90 -6.18 5.86
N GLN A 48 -8.76 -7.18 6.12
CA GLN A 48 -9.98 -7.03 6.91
C GLN A 48 -9.69 -6.93 8.41
N ASP A 49 -8.63 -7.57 8.89
CA ASP A 49 -8.19 -7.52 10.29
C ASP A 49 -7.47 -6.21 10.66
N THR A 50 -7.26 -5.30 9.70
CA THR A 50 -6.62 -4.02 9.94
C THR A 50 -7.53 -3.09 10.77
N GLU A 51 -6.98 -2.45 11.80
CA GLU A 51 -7.70 -1.42 12.54
C GLU A 51 -8.02 -0.22 11.64
N ASP A 52 -9.29 0.14 11.49
CA ASP A 52 -9.69 1.24 10.62
C ASP A 52 -9.53 2.61 11.30
N THR A 53 -8.42 3.29 11.04
CA THR A 53 -8.10 4.64 11.52
C THR A 53 -7.71 5.54 10.34
N PRO A 54 -7.78 6.88 10.48
CA PRO A 54 -7.27 7.78 9.44
C PRO A 54 -5.81 7.48 9.03
N ALA A 55 -4.97 6.98 9.94
CA ALA A 55 -3.57 6.66 9.66
C ALA A 55 -3.37 5.32 8.93
N THR A 56 -4.33 4.39 9.01
CA THR A 56 -4.22 3.03 8.44
C THR A 56 -5.00 2.84 7.14
N ARG A 57 -5.80 3.84 6.71
CA ARG A 57 -6.53 3.85 5.42
C ARG A 57 -5.64 4.05 4.17
N GLY A 58 -4.33 4.14 4.36
CA GLY A 58 -3.35 4.39 3.32
C GLY A 58 -2.78 5.82 3.38
N ALA A 59 -1.53 5.96 2.93
CA ALA A 59 -0.83 7.22 2.97
C ALA A 59 -1.23 8.13 1.80
N VAL A 60 -1.43 9.42 2.09
CA VAL A 60 -1.75 10.46 1.10
C VAL A 60 -0.74 11.58 1.25
N MET A 61 0.16 11.71 0.28
CA MET A 61 1.18 12.76 0.28
C MET A 61 1.62 13.10 -1.16
N GLY A 62 1.79 14.38 -1.48
CA GLY A 62 2.17 14.83 -2.82
C GLY A 62 3.56 14.33 -3.27
N VAL A 63 4.44 14.06 -2.31
CA VAL A 63 5.82 13.59 -2.54
C VAL A 63 5.98 12.08 -2.38
N PHE A 64 4.90 11.29 -2.52
CA PHE A 64 4.91 9.85 -2.25
C PHE A 64 6.06 9.09 -2.93
N PRO A 65 6.36 9.29 -4.23
CA PRO A 65 7.48 8.58 -4.87
C PRO A 65 8.83 8.90 -4.23
N LYS A 66 9.06 10.17 -3.84
CA LYS A 66 10.32 10.58 -3.21
C LYS A 66 10.43 10.02 -1.79
N THR A 67 9.36 10.08 -1.00
CA THR A 67 9.29 9.46 0.32
C THR A 67 9.57 7.96 0.26
N ARG A 68 9.03 7.27 -0.76
CA ARG A 68 9.30 5.85 -0.98
C ARG A 68 10.78 5.58 -1.23
N SER A 69 11.44 6.34 -2.11
CA SER A 69 12.88 6.19 -2.38
C SER A 69 13.73 6.43 -1.13
N ILE A 70 13.42 7.47 -0.33
CA ILE A 70 14.12 7.75 0.93
C ILE A 70 14.02 6.56 1.89
N ASN A 71 12.81 6.03 2.09
CA ASN A 71 12.58 4.87 2.95
C ASN A 71 13.34 3.63 2.44
N GLU A 72 13.30 3.35 1.14
CA GLU A 72 13.99 2.21 0.54
C GLU A 72 15.52 2.31 0.72
N GLU A 73 16.13 3.43 0.37
CA GLU A 73 17.58 3.65 0.44
C GLU A 73 18.12 3.56 1.87
N ILE A 74 17.44 4.20 2.84
CA ILE A 74 17.88 4.18 4.23
C ILE A 74 17.60 2.82 4.87
N SER A 75 16.49 2.14 4.53
CA SER A 75 16.21 0.78 5.02
C SER A 75 17.30 -0.20 4.57
N VAL A 76 17.75 -0.12 3.31
CA VAL A 76 18.86 -0.92 2.80
C VAL A 76 20.16 -0.64 3.57
N SER A 77 20.40 0.62 3.94
CA SER A 77 21.58 1.00 4.74
C SER A 77 21.51 0.43 6.16
N ILE A 78 20.33 0.44 6.80
CA ILE A 78 20.11 -0.17 8.12
C ILE A 78 20.31 -1.69 8.05
N ILE A 79 19.70 -2.36 7.06
CA ILE A 79 19.76 -3.82 6.90
C ILE A 79 21.20 -4.31 6.68
N ASN A 80 22.04 -3.49 6.03
CA ASN A 80 23.44 -3.80 5.78
C ASN A 80 24.39 -3.32 6.89
N ASP A 81 23.86 -2.98 8.07
CA ASP A 81 24.62 -2.47 9.23
C ASP A 81 25.45 -1.20 8.95
N GLN A 82 25.10 -0.44 7.89
CA GLN A 82 25.79 0.80 7.51
C GLN A 82 25.29 2.01 8.31
N LEU A 83 24.07 1.92 8.86
CA LEU A 83 23.48 2.91 9.77
C LEU A 83 22.83 2.19 10.95
N GLY A 84 22.95 2.76 12.14
CA GLY A 84 22.17 2.30 13.29
C GLY A 84 20.67 2.53 13.06
N VAL A 85 19.81 1.70 13.65
CA VAL A 85 18.35 1.79 13.48
C VAL A 85 17.82 3.17 13.84
N GLU A 86 18.20 3.70 15.02
CA GLU A 86 17.73 5.00 15.50
C GLU A 86 18.20 6.15 14.58
N GLU A 87 19.47 6.12 14.17
CA GLU A 87 20.04 7.10 13.25
C GLU A 87 19.34 7.06 11.88
N GLY A 88 19.11 5.85 11.35
CA GLY A 88 18.42 5.66 10.08
C GLY A 88 16.98 6.18 10.13
N LEU A 89 16.22 5.87 11.18
CA LEU A 89 14.87 6.38 11.36
C LEU A 89 14.83 7.91 11.50
N SER A 90 15.74 8.51 12.27
CA SER A 90 15.85 9.98 12.40
C SER A 90 16.17 10.65 11.06
N ARG A 91 17.03 10.00 10.26
CA ARG A 91 17.38 10.48 8.92
C ARG A 91 16.23 10.37 7.94
N MET A 92 15.44 9.29 8.00
CA MET A 92 14.21 9.14 7.21
C MET A 92 13.23 10.27 7.53
N ASP A 93 12.95 10.50 8.82
CA ASP A 93 12.03 11.55 9.28
C ASP A 93 12.45 12.94 8.76
N THR A 94 13.73 13.29 8.94
CA THR A 94 14.30 14.57 8.48
C THR A 94 14.11 14.77 6.98
N GLN A 95 14.52 13.80 6.16
CA GLN A 95 14.46 13.94 4.70
C GLN A 95 13.02 13.93 4.14
N VAL A 96 12.13 13.15 4.75
CA VAL A 96 10.71 13.16 4.37
C VAL A 96 10.06 14.49 4.78
N GLY A 97 10.38 15.01 5.95
CA GLY A 97 9.94 16.33 6.41
C GLY A 97 10.38 17.46 5.48
N GLU A 98 11.63 17.45 5.03
CA GLU A 98 12.15 18.39 4.03
C GLU A 98 11.42 18.28 2.69
N ALA A 99 11.16 17.05 2.21
CA ALA A 99 10.41 16.84 0.97
C ALA A 99 8.98 17.38 1.06
N LEU A 100 8.30 17.15 2.19
CA LEU A 100 6.96 17.68 2.45
C LEU A 100 6.96 19.21 2.54
N ALA A 101 7.92 19.80 3.24
CA ALA A 101 8.06 21.25 3.34
C ALA A 101 8.29 21.90 1.96
N GLY A 102 9.17 21.30 1.15
CA GLY A 102 9.43 21.75 -0.21
C GLY A 102 8.21 21.64 -1.14
N TYR A 103 7.37 20.63 -0.98
CA TYR A 103 6.11 20.49 -1.72
C TYR A 103 5.11 21.59 -1.35
N ASN A 104 4.92 21.85 -0.06
CA ASN A 104 4.00 22.87 0.43
C ASN A 104 4.46 24.30 0.07
N GLY A 105 5.77 24.56 0.04
CA GLY A 105 6.32 25.86 -0.34
C GLY A 105 6.12 26.23 -1.82
N ASN A 106 5.75 25.27 -2.67
CA ASN A 106 5.48 25.47 -4.10
C ASN A 106 3.98 25.63 -4.42
N TYR A 107 3.10 25.68 -3.42
CA TYR A 107 1.66 25.81 -3.59
C TYR A 107 1.18 27.10 -2.90
N ASP A 108 1.02 28.20 -3.65
CA ASP A 108 0.56 29.50 -3.09
C ASP A 108 -0.97 29.67 -3.09
N GLY A 109 -1.71 28.66 -3.57
CA GLY A 109 -3.18 28.69 -3.61
C GLY A 109 -3.78 29.76 -4.52
N SER A 110 -2.99 30.43 -5.35
CA SER A 110 -3.47 31.40 -6.34
C SER A 110 -3.65 30.73 -7.72
N GLN A 111 -4.85 30.19 -7.93
CA GLN A 111 -5.45 29.98 -9.25
C GLN A 111 -6.85 30.59 -9.21
#